data_AF-A0A4C1U5K7-F1
#
_entry.id   AF-A0A4C1U5K7-F1
#
_cell.length_a   1.000
_cell.length_b   1.000
_cell.length_c   1.000
_cell.angle_alpha   90.00
_cell.angle_beta   90.00
_cell.angle_gamma   90.00
#
_symmetry.space_group_name_H-M   'P 1'
#
loop_
_entity.id
_entity.type
_entity.pdbx_description
1 polymer ?
#
loop_
_entity_poly.entity_id
_entity_poly.type
_entity_poly.pdbx_seq_one_letter_code
_entity_poly.pdbx_strand_id
1 'polypeptide(L)'
;MTTKPSKVEDHLRRCHPDKIGKDLKYIQTLKEKYEKRPTVHSMFSSTSESNDDGLRAPYNISILIAKSGKPHTIGEHLILPAIEEVLKTVLRKSSFDILKRIPLSNNTVQRRIDELPGNEALLLA
;
A
#
# COMPACT_ATOMS: atom_id res chain seq x y z
N MET A 1 10.76 55.26 3.96
CA MET A 1 10.69 54.28 2.86
C MET A 1 9.77 53.16 3.29
N THR A 2 8.58 53.04 2.70
CA THR A 2 7.64 51.95 3.02
C THR A 2 8.10 50.69 2.30
N THR A 3 8.65 49.72 3.04
CA THR A 3 9.04 48.43 2.46
C THR A 3 7.78 47.69 2.05
N LYS A 4 7.74 47.20 0.81
CA LYS A 4 6.64 46.33 0.38
C LYS A 4 6.61 45.10 1.29
N PRO A 5 5.45 44.73 1.85
CA PRO A 5 5.34 43.52 2.65
C PRO A 5 5.75 42.30 1.81
N SER A 6 6.42 41.35 2.46
CA SER A 6 6.79 40.11 1.77
C SER A 6 5.54 39.27 1.46
N LYS A 7 5.61 38.37 0.48
CA LYS A 7 4.52 37.42 0.18
C LYS A 7 4.05 36.65 1.42
N VAL A 8 4.98 36.37 2.34
CA VAL A 8 4.70 35.71 3.62
C VAL A 8 3.94 36.65 4.56
N GLU A 9 4.37 37.89 4.68
CA GLU A 9 3.69 38.89 5.52
C GLU A 9 2.27 39.19 5.03
N ASP A 10 2.06 39.30 3.71
CA ASP A 10 0.73 39.47 3.12
C ASP A 10 -0.18 38.26 3.36
N HIS A 11 0.37 37.05 3.22
CA HIS A 11 -0.37 35.82 3.52
C HIS A 11 -0.78 35.75 5.00
N LEU A 12 0.11 36.11 5.92
CA LEU A 12 -0.22 36.17 7.35
C LEU A 12 -1.27 37.26 7.62
N ARG A 13 -1.15 38.45 7.03
CA ARG A 13 -2.15 39.52 7.16
C ARG A 13 -3.54 39.10 6.68
N ARG A 14 -3.62 38.33 5.59
CA ARG A 14 -4.90 37.90 4.98
C ARG A 14 -5.49 36.63 5.63
N CYS A 15 -4.65 35.66 5.99
CA CYS A 15 -5.11 34.32 6.38
C CYS A 15 -4.84 33.98 7.85
N HIS A 16 -3.83 34.61 8.48
CA HIS A 16 -3.41 34.31 9.85
C HIS A 16 -3.05 35.59 10.63
N PRO A 17 -4.01 36.50 10.89
CA PRO A 17 -3.72 37.82 11.46
C PRO A 17 -3.07 37.73 12.86
N ASP A 18 -3.37 36.67 13.61
CA ASP A 18 -2.81 36.35 14.92
C ASP A 18 -1.33 35.95 14.90
N LYS A 19 -0.77 35.71 13.70
CA LYS A 19 0.62 35.28 13.47
C LYS A 19 1.49 36.38 12.86
N ILE A 20 0.97 37.60 12.70
CA ILE A 20 1.74 38.75 12.21
C ILE A 20 2.83 39.12 13.25
N GLY A 21 4.02 39.50 12.78
CA GLY A 21 5.11 40.00 13.62
C GLY A 21 5.87 38.92 14.40
N LYS A 22 5.68 37.64 14.07
CA LYS A 22 6.48 36.55 14.63
C LYS A 22 7.93 36.62 14.11
N ASP A 23 8.87 36.16 14.93
CA ASP A 23 10.29 36.23 14.64
C ASP A 23 10.75 35.16 13.63
N LEU A 24 11.99 35.30 13.15
CA LEU A 24 12.58 34.34 12.20
C LEU A 24 12.59 32.90 12.75
N LYS A 25 12.81 32.76 14.06
CA LYS A 25 12.87 31.47 14.75
C LYS A 25 11.53 30.73 14.70
N TYR A 26 10.41 31.45 14.82
CA TYR A 26 9.08 30.90 14.63
C TYR A 26 8.89 30.33 13.21
N ILE A 27 9.31 31.07 12.19
CA ILE A 27 9.19 30.63 10.78
C ILE A 27 10.06 29.40 10.50
N GLN A 28 11.30 29.36 11.02
CA GLN A 28 12.17 28.19 10.91
C GLN A 28 11.56 26.94 11.58
N THR A 29 10.99 27.11 12.77
CA THR A 29 10.31 26.03 13.50
C THR A 29 9.10 25.50 12.72
N LEU A 30 8.34 26.38 12.06
CA LEU A 30 7.22 26.01 11.19
C LEU A 30 7.67 25.20 9.97
N LYS A 31 8.77 25.61 9.33
CA LYS A 31 9.36 24.90 8.19
C LYS A 31 9.77 23.48 8.60
N GLU A 32 10.50 23.33 9.70
CA GLU A 32 10.89 22.00 10.19
C GLU A 32 9.69 21.10 10.49
N LYS A 33 8.62 21.65 11.11
CA LYS A 33 7.39 20.90 11.37
C LYS A 33 6.70 20.45 10.07
N TYR A 34 6.74 21.29 9.04
CA TYR A 34 6.16 20.96 7.74
C TYR A 34 6.97 19.89 7.01
N GLU A 35 8.30 19.98 7.03
CA GLU A 35 9.20 18.98 6.41
C GLU A 35 9.14 17.63 7.12
N LYS A 36 8.98 17.62 8.44
CA LYS A 36 8.82 16.39 9.25
C LYS A 36 7.39 15.85 9.25
N ARG A 37 6.44 16.52 8.59
CA ARG A 37 5.04 16.07 8.57
C ARG A 37 4.95 14.78 7.76
N PRO A 38 4.33 13.71 8.30
CA PRO A 38 4.09 12.51 7.52
C PRO A 38 3.22 12.88 6.31
N THR A 39 3.70 12.53 5.12
CA THR A 39 2.97 12.70 3.87
C THR A 39 2.28 11.39 3.53
N VAL A 40 1.22 11.46 2.71
CA VAL A 40 0.58 10.24 2.19
C VAL A 40 1.62 9.32 1.56
N HIS A 41 2.57 9.87 0.80
CA HIS A 41 3.68 9.12 0.24
C HIS A 41 4.51 8.44 1.34
N SER A 42 5.00 9.17 2.35
CA SER A 42 5.83 8.59 3.42
C SER A 42 5.11 7.51 4.25
N MET A 43 3.78 7.57 4.33
CA MET A 43 2.97 6.55 5.01
C MET A 43 2.88 5.24 4.21
N PHE A 44 3.04 5.31 2.89
CA PHE A 44 3.03 4.14 1.99
C PHE A 44 4.42 3.78 1.43
N SER A 45 5.46 4.58 1.65
CA SER A 45 6.82 4.31 1.14
C SER A 45 7.42 3.02 1.70
N SER A 46 7.07 2.66 2.94
CA SER A 46 7.56 1.44 3.63
C SER A 46 7.12 0.14 2.96
N THR A 47 6.13 0.17 2.06
CA THR A 47 5.67 -1.01 1.32
C THR A 47 6.18 -1.05 -0.12
N SER A 48 6.79 0.02 -0.63
CA SER A 48 7.09 0.18 -2.06
C SER A 48 8.43 -0.39 -2.52
N GLU A 49 9.43 -0.56 -1.65
CA GLU A 49 10.81 -0.82 -2.11
C GLU A 49 11.22 -2.31 -2.16
N SER A 50 10.34 -3.29 -1.86
CA SER A 50 10.73 -4.72 -1.96
C SER A 50 9.59 -5.75 -2.02
N ASN A 51 8.36 -5.34 -2.37
CA ASN A 51 7.17 -6.20 -2.25
C ASN A 51 6.52 -6.62 -3.57
N ASP A 52 7.21 -6.51 -4.71
CA ASP A 52 6.59 -6.85 -5.99
C ASP A 52 6.14 -8.33 -6.04
N ASP A 53 6.90 -9.24 -5.42
CA ASP A 53 6.55 -10.66 -5.33
C ASP A 53 5.35 -10.95 -4.41
N GLY A 54 5.15 -10.14 -3.36
CA GLY A 54 4.11 -10.33 -2.36
C GLY A 54 2.69 -10.13 -2.91
N LEU A 55 2.54 -9.30 -3.95
CA LEU A 55 1.27 -9.12 -4.65
C LEU A 55 1.17 -10.02 -5.88
N ARG A 56 2.29 -10.30 -6.54
CA ARG A 56 2.34 -11.08 -7.77
C ARG A 56 1.98 -12.55 -7.58
N ALA A 57 2.54 -13.21 -6.57
CA ALA A 57 2.27 -14.64 -6.35
C ALA A 57 0.78 -14.91 -6.06
N PRO A 58 0.11 -14.19 -5.14
CA PRO A 58 -1.31 -14.38 -4.88
C PRO A 58 -2.21 -14.08 -6.08
N TYR A 59 -1.83 -13.11 -6.92
CA TYR A 59 -2.54 -12.79 -8.15
C TYR A 59 -2.45 -13.93 -9.18
N ASN A 60 -1.24 -14.43 -9.43
CA ASN A 60 -1.03 -15.56 -10.33
C ASN A 60 -1.77 -16.82 -9.86
N ILE A 61 -1.75 -17.11 -8.55
CA ILE A 61 -2.50 -18.23 -7.97
C ILE A 61 -4.01 -18.05 -8.21
N SER A 62 -4.54 -16.84 -8.03
CA SER A 62 -5.97 -16.56 -8.26
C SER A 62 -6.37 -16.83 -9.72
N ILE A 63 -5.51 -16.43 -10.67
CA ILE A 63 -5.70 -16.75 -12.11
C ILE A 63 -5.67 -18.26 -12.35
N LEU A 64 -4.77 -19.01 -11.72
CA LEU A 64 -4.69 -20.47 -11.88
C LEU A 64 -5.94 -21.17 -11.32
N ILE A 65 -6.48 -20.70 -10.20
CA ILE A 65 -7.75 -21.19 -9.64
C ILE A 65 -8.86 -20.99 -10.66
N ALA A 66 -8.96 -19.79 -11.23
CA ALA A 66 -9.98 -19.46 -12.21
C ALA A 66 -9.83 -20.33 -13.48
N LYS A 67 -8.63 -20.41 -14.06
CA LYS A 67 -8.35 -21.17 -15.29
C LYS A 67 -8.62 -22.67 -15.13
N SER A 68 -8.54 -23.19 -13.91
CA SER A 68 -8.84 -24.58 -13.59
C SER A 68 -10.32 -24.84 -13.28
N GLY A 69 -11.18 -23.81 -13.33
CA GLY A 69 -12.60 -23.89 -13.03
C GLY A 69 -12.88 -24.29 -11.58
N LYS A 70 -11.95 -23.99 -10.66
CA LYS A 70 -12.08 -24.35 -9.25
C LYS A 70 -12.74 -23.24 -8.45
N PRO A 71 -13.48 -23.57 -7.37
CA PRO A 71 -14.06 -22.55 -6.52
C PRO A 71 -12.96 -21.72 -5.84
N HIS A 72 -13.21 -20.43 -5.63
CA HIS A 72 -12.26 -19.50 -5.02
C HIS A 72 -11.84 -19.92 -3.60
N THR A 73 -12.69 -20.70 -2.92
CA THR A 73 -12.43 -21.31 -1.61
C THR A 73 -11.27 -22.31 -1.63
N ILE A 74 -10.80 -22.80 -2.78
CA ILE A 74 -9.65 -23.72 -2.83
C ILE A 74 -8.34 -23.05 -2.35
N GLY A 75 -8.27 -21.71 -2.44
CA GLY A 75 -7.15 -20.93 -1.94
C GLY A 75 -6.90 -21.17 -0.45
N GLU A 76 -7.94 -21.03 0.36
CA GLU A 76 -7.87 -21.18 1.82
C GLU A 76 -7.92 -22.65 2.27
N HIS A 77 -8.71 -23.51 1.60
CA HIS A 77 -8.92 -24.89 2.05
C HIS A 77 -7.80 -25.86 1.64
N LEU A 78 -7.04 -25.56 0.58
CA LEU A 78 -6.04 -26.49 0.06
C LEU A 78 -4.69 -25.83 -0.22
N ILE A 79 -4.68 -24.68 -0.92
CA ILE A 79 -3.42 -24.09 -1.38
C ILE A 79 -2.61 -23.52 -0.21
N LEU A 80 -3.24 -22.79 0.71
CA LEU A 80 -2.54 -22.29 1.90
C LEU A 80 -1.98 -23.42 2.78
N PRO A 81 -2.74 -24.49 3.12
CA PRO A 81 -2.18 -25.66 3.80
C PRO A 81 -1.03 -26.34 3.05
N ALA A 82 -1.11 -26.46 1.72
CA ALA A 82 -0.06 -27.07 0.93
C ALA A 82 1.24 -26.23 0.94
N ILE A 83 1.12 -24.90 0.83
CA ILE A 83 2.26 -23.99 0.96
C ILE A 83 2.86 -24.12 2.36
N GLU A 84 2.03 -24.14 3.39
CA GLU A 84 2.48 -24.30 4.78
C GLU A 84 3.31 -25.57 4.98
N GLU A 85 2.83 -26.70 4.45
CA GLU A 85 3.52 -27.99 4.56
C GLU A 85 4.90 -27.95 3.90
N VAL A 86 5.01 -27.37 2.70
CA VAL A 86 6.30 -27.20 2.00
C VAL A 86 7.24 -26.30 2.78
N LEU A 87 6.74 -25.19 3.34
CA LEU A 87 7.55 -24.27 4.15
C LEU A 87 8.12 -24.97 5.40
N LYS A 88 7.30 -25.78 6.07
CA LYS A 88 7.68 -26.50 7.30
C LYS A 88 8.62 -27.67 7.02
N THR A 89 8.32 -28.50 6.01
CA THR A 89 9.04 -29.75 5.77
C THR A 89 10.28 -29.58 4.90
N VAL A 90 10.13 -28.93 3.75
CA VAL A 90 11.18 -28.79 2.73
C VAL A 90 12.12 -27.64 3.10
N LEU A 91 11.56 -26.48 3.41
CA LEU A 91 12.37 -25.28 3.67
C LEU A 91 12.75 -25.12 5.15
N ARG A 92 12.08 -25.84 6.06
CA ARG A 92 12.26 -25.73 7.52
C ARG A 92 12.19 -24.28 8.02
N LYS A 93 11.25 -23.50 7.46
CA LYS A 93 11.03 -22.08 7.79
C LYS A 93 9.71 -21.89 8.53
N SER A 94 9.64 -20.81 9.32
CA SER A 94 8.38 -20.34 9.89
C SER A 94 7.41 -19.97 8.77
N SER A 95 6.21 -20.57 8.79
CA SER A 95 5.17 -20.34 7.79
C SER A 95 4.40 -19.04 8.03
N PHE A 96 4.29 -18.58 9.28
CA PHE A 96 3.36 -17.53 9.68
C PHE A 96 3.55 -16.20 8.94
N ASP A 97 4.77 -15.67 8.90
CA ASP A 97 5.06 -14.38 8.26
C ASP A 97 4.95 -14.45 6.73
N ILE A 98 5.19 -15.63 6.15
CA ILE A 98 5.11 -15.86 4.71
C ILE A 98 3.64 -15.98 4.29
N LEU A 99 2.83 -16.79 4.98
CA LEU A 99 1.42 -17.00 4.64
C LEU A 99 0.61 -15.71 4.80
N LYS A 100 0.94 -14.85 5.78
CA LYS A 100 0.34 -13.51 5.91
C LYS A 100 0.55 -12.62 4.67
N ARG A 101 1.62 -12.85 3.92
CA ARG A 101 1.92 -12.11 2.68
C ARG A 101 1.24 -12.72 1.46
N ILE A 102 0.57 -13.86 1.59
CA ILE A 102 -0.10 -14.56 0.48
C ILE A 102 -1.62 -14.60 0.74
N PRO A 103 -2.35 -13.48 0.60
CA PRO A 103 -3.79 -13.46 0.84
C PRO A 103 -4.52 -14.22 -0.28
N LEU A 104 -5.09 -15.38 0.06
CA LEU A 104 -5.86 -16.27 -0.81
C LEU A 104 -7.26 -16.61 -0.24
N SER A 105 -7.82 -15.72 0.58
CA SER A 105 -9.21 -15.86 1.03
C SER A 105 -10.16 -15.81 -0.16
N ASN A 106 -11.33 -16.43 -0.01
CA ASN A 106 -12.38 -16.46 -1.04
C ASN A 106 -12.62 -15.07 -1.68
N ASN A 107 -12.78 -14.03 -0.85
CA ASN A 107 -13.03 -12.67 -1.30
C ASN A 107 -11.84 -12.06 -2.05
N THR A 108 -10.61 -12.39 -1.64
CA THR A 108 -9.40 -11.87 -2.30
C THR A 108 -9.23 -12.51 -3.67
N VAL A 109 -9.43 -13.83 -3.76
CA VAL A 109 -9.35 -14.58 -5.02
C VAL A 109 -10.42 -14.08 -6.00
N GLN A 110 -11.67 -13.94 -5.53
CA GLN A 110 -12.77 -13.36 -6.32
C GLN A 110 -12.40 -11.97 -6.86
N ARG A 111 -11.99 -11.04 -5.99
CA ARG A 111 -11.71 -9.65 -6.39
C ARG A 111 -10.63 -9.57 -7.47
N ARG A 112 -9.58 -10.39 -7.36
CA ARG A 112 -8.51 -10.42 -8.36
C ARG A 112 -8.94 -10.98 -9.70
N ILE A 113 -9.88 -11.93 -9.70
CA ILE A 113 -10.47 -12.46 -10.93
C ILE A 113 -11.37 -11.39 -11.56
N ASP A 114 -12.15 -10.65 -10.77
CA ASP A 114 -12.99 -9.54 -11.25
C ASP A 114 -12.16 -8.38 -11.82
N GLU A 115 -10.94 -8.18 -11.33
CA GLU A 115 -9.97 -7.19 -11.83
C GLU A 115 -9.35 -7.58 -13.19
N LEU A 116 -9.57 -8.80 -13.69
CA LEU A 116 -8.98 -9.24 -14.96
C LEU A 116 -9.59 -8.47 -16.14
N PRO A 117 -8.75 -8.01 -17.09
CA PRO A 117 -9.26 -7.39 -18.32
C PRO A 117 -10.06 -8.42 -19.12
N GLY A 118 -11.08 -7.95 -19.86
CA GLY A 118 -12.05 -8.81 -20.55
C GLY A 118 -11.46 -9.89 -21.47
N ASN A 119 -10.23 -9.70 -21.95
CA ASN A 119 -9.52 -10.67 -22.80
C ASN A 119 -9.04 -11.89 -22.01
N GLU A 120 -8.67 -11.72 -20.73
CA GLU A 120 -8.28 -12.83 -19.85
C GLU A 120 -9.50 -13.50 -19.20
N ALA A 121 -10.60 -12.77 -19.01
CA ALA A 121 -11.88 -13.32 -18.56
C ALA A 121 -12.47 -14.32 -19.58
N LEU A 122 -12.23 -14.13 -20.88
CA LEU A 122 -12.63 -15.07 -21.94
C LEU A 122 -11.94 -16.44 -21.84
N LEU A 123 -10.80 -16.56 -21.15
CA LEU A 123 -10.12 -17.85 -20.90
C LEU A 123 -10.69 -18.60 -19.69
N LEU A 124 -11.67 -18.00 -18.99
CA LEU A 124 -12.29 -18.53 -17.78
C LEU A 124 -13.74 -18.98 -17.99
N ALA A 125 -14.29 -18.81 -19.21
CA ALA A 125 -15.67 -19.13 -19.59
C ALA A 125 -15.77 -20.46 -20.35
#